data_AF-A0A923JI50-F1
#
_entry.id   AF-A0A923JI50-F1
#
_cell.length_a   1.000
_cell.length_b   1.000
_cell.length_c   1.000
_cell.angle_alpha   90.00
_cell.angle_beta   90.00
_cell.angle_gamma   90.00
#
_symmetry.space_group_name_H-M   'P 1'
#
loop_
_entity.id
_entity.type
_entity.pdbx_description
1 polymer ?
#
loop_
_entity_poly.entity_id
_entity_poly.type
_entity_poly.pdbx_seq_one_letter_code
_entity_poly.pdbx_strand_id
1 'polypeptide(L)'
;MNDSRRPFDATQPEPIDDNEDRMGSMHELEFDDEQPSAKIGDELPNDEREQLMPRERVREAGMTGASTDDHQSTDDDMSPETLIREDGARDASEAGDDEQADWDLSVVNENDIGGGDGLDEAEMADIDPLDGKR
;
A
#
# COMPACT_ATOMS: atom_id res chain seq x y z
N MET A 1 23.28 22.08 10.15
CA MET A 1 22.80 22.11 11.55
C MET A 1 21.30 21.85 11.46
N ASN A 2 20.89 20.59 11.61
CA ASN A 2 19.50 20.17 11.49
C ASN A 2 18.87 20.34 12.88
N ASP A 3 18.20 21.47 13.11
CA ASP A 3 17.30 21.56 14.26
C ASP A 3 16.11 20.64 13.98
N SER A 4 16.17 19.46 14.58
CA SER A 4 15.06 18.52 14.64
C SER A 4 13.88 19.26 15.25
N ARG A 5 12.81 19.46 14.49
CA ARG A 5 11.59 20.14 14.97
C ARG A 5 10.77 19.30 15.95
N ARG A 6 11.32 18.17 16.39
CA ARG A 6 10.75 17.44 17.51
C ARG A 6 10.76 18.33 18.75
N PRO A 7 9.64 18.41 19.49
CA PRO A 7 9.65 18.97 20.82
C PRO A 7 10.84 18.40 21.60
N PHE A 8 11.54 19.24 22.36
CA PHE A 8 12.74 18.82 23.10
C PHE A 8 12.49 17.66 24.09
N ASP A 9 11.23 17.41 24.45
CA ASP A 9 10.77 16.32 25.32
C ASP A 9 10.08 15.16 24.57
N ALA A 10 10.04 15.18 23.24
CA ALA A 10 9.46 14.06 22.48
C ALA A 10 10.36 12.83 22.58
N THR A 11 9.78 11.70 22.94
CA THR A 11 10.48 10.42 22.99
C THR A 11 11.09 10.12 21.62
N GLN A 12 12.33 9.65 21.62
CA GLN A 12 12.95 9.14 20.39
C GLN A 12 12.13 7.96 19.87
N PRO A 13 11.91 7.86 18.55
CA PRO A 13 11.16 6.74 18.01
C PRO A 13 11.99 5.47 18.22
N GLU A 14 11.33 4.33 18.40
CA GLU A 14 12.05 3.07 18.48
C GLU A 14 12.77 2.79 17.15
N PRO A 15 13.97 2.18 17.19
CA PRO A 15 14.69 1.81 15.98
C PRO A 15 13.91 0.74 15.23
N ILE A 16 13.76 0.91 13.90
CA ILE A 16 13.16 -0.10 13.01
C ILE A 16 14.05 -1.34 13.01
N ASP A 17 13.64 -2.41 13.68
CA ASP A 17 14.45 -3.62 13.85
C ASP A 17 13.87 -4.86 13.17
N ASP A 18 12.58 -4.84 12.80
CA ASP A 18 11.91 -5.90 12.07
C ASP A 18 11.15 -5.43 10.81
N ASN A 19 10.48 -6.38 10.17
CA ASN A 19 9.67 -6.09 8.99
C ASN A 19 8.34 -5.43 9.34
N GLU A 20 7.81 -5.64 10.55
CA GLU A 20 6.54 -5.05 10.99
C GLU A 20 6.73 -3.55 11.28
N ASP A 21 7.86 -3.15 11.87
CA ASP A 21 8.26 -1.75 12.03
C ASP A 21 8.37 -1.03 10.68
N ARG A 22 8.86 -1.73 9.64
CA ARG A 22 9.07 -1.15 8.31
C ARG A 22 7.79 -1.12 7.48
N MET A 23 7.00 -2.20 7.51
CA MET A 23 5.90 -2.45 6.56
C MET A 23 4.52 -2.50 7.23
N GLY A 24 4.43 -2.43 8.55
CA GLY A 24 3.19 -2.63 9.32
C GLY A 24 2.88 -4.10 9.57
N SER A 25 1.71 -4.37 10.16
CA SER A 25 1.27 -5.74 10.38
C SER A 25 1.13 -6.47 9.05
N MET A 26 1.85 -7.57 8.85
CA MET A 26 1.72 -8.38 7.65
C MET A 26 0.79 -9.56 7.90
N HIS A 27 -0.29 -9.65 7.13
CA HIS A 27 -1.14 -10.84 7.12
C HIS A 27 -0.59 -11.88 6.14
N GLU A 28 -0.36 -13.09 6.63
CA GLU A 28 0.03 -14.20 5.76
C GLU A 28 -1.15 -14.58 4.87
N LEU A 29 -0.89 -14.78 3.58
CA LEU A 29 -1.92 -15.22 2.65
C LEU A 29 -2.21 -16.70 2.87
N GLU A 30 -3.43 -17.02 3.25
CA GLU A 30 -3.90 -18.40 3.36
C GLU A 30 -4.20 -18.97 1.97
N PHE A 31 -3.25 -19.74 1.43
CA PHE A 31 -3.45 -20.53 0.21
C PHE A 31 -3.88 -21.95 0.57
N ASP A 32 -4.75 -22.54 -0.25
CA ASP A 32 -5.00 -23.97 -0.19
C ASP A 32 -3.73 -24.74 -0.62
N ASP A 33 -3.45 -25.88 0.05
CA ASP A 33 -2.34 -26.78 -0.28
C ASP A 33 -2.53 -27.41 -1.69
N GLU A 34 -3.76 -27.43 -2.19
CA GLU A 34 -4.07 -27.87 -3.54
C GLU A 34 -3.68 -26.78 -4.56
N GLN A 35 -2.67 -27.06 -5.39
CA GLN A 35 -2.23 -26.14 -6.44
C GLN A 35 -3.42 -25.77 -7.33
N PRO A 36 -3.76 -24.47 -7.46
CA PRO A 36 -4.84 -24.05 -8.33
C PRO A 36 -4.52 -24.51 -9.75
N SER A 37 -5.43 -25.29 -10.34
CA SER A 37 -5.27 -25.77 -11.72
C SER A 37 -5.43 -24.63 -12.74
N ALA A 38 -6.07 -23.53 -12.32
CA ALA A 38 -6.30 -22.35 -13.12
C ALA A 38 -5.03 -21.50 -13.20
N LYS A 39 -4.75 -20.99 -14.40
CA LYS A 39 -3.68 -20.03 -14.67
C LYS A 39 -4.24 -18.62 -14.63
N ILE A 40 -3.36 -17.66 -14.38
CA ILE A 40 -3.69 -16.24 -14.49
C ILE A 40 -4.23 -15.97 -15.92
N GLY A 41 -5.47 -15.51 -16.01
CA GLY A 41 -6.17 -15.24 -17.27
C GLY A 41 -7.15 -16.34 -17.71
N ASP A 42 -7.22 -17.47 -17.00
CA ASP A 42 -8.29 -18.46 -17.22
C ASP A 42 -9.64 -17.91 -16.76
N GLU A 43 -10.72 -18.37 -17.40
CA GLU A 43 -12.07 -18.00 -17.01
C GLU A 43 -12.41 -18.62 -15.64
N LEU A 44 -12.88 -17.78 -14.72
CA LEU A 44 -13.35 -18.23 -13.41
C LEU A 44 -14.52 -19.22 -13.55
N PRO A 45 -14.56 -20.31 -12.75
CA PRO A 45 -15.70 -21.20 -12.68
C PRO A 45 -17.01 -20.45 -12.37
N ASN A 46 -18.13 -20.91 -12.92
CA ASN A 46 -19.42 -20.20 -12.77
C ASN A 46 -19.80 -19.94 -11.31
N ASP A 47 -19.60 -20.93 -10.42
CA ASP A 47 -19.98 -20.81 -9.02
C ASP A 47 -19.15 -19.73 -8.30
N GLU A 48 -17.86 -19.64 -8.62
CA GLU A 48 -16.96 -18.62 -8.09
C GLU A 48 -17.24 -17.24 -8.70
N ARG A 49 -17.55 -17.18 -10.00
CA ARG A 49 -17.99 -15.95 -10.66
C ARG A 49 -19.26 -15.39 -10.04
N GLU A 50 -20.24 -16.22 -9.73
CA GLU A 50 -21.49 -15.75 -9.12
C GLU A 50 -21.28 -15.19 -7.71
N GLN A 51 -20.33 -15.75 -6.95
CA GLN A 51 -19.95 -15.25 -5.62
C GLN A 51 -19.14 -13.96 -5.68
N LEU A 52 -18.11 -13.90 -6.53
CA LEU A 52 -17.19 -12.76 -6.61
C LEU A 52 -17.74 -11.61 -7.46
N MET A 53 -18.62 -11.91 -8.41
CA MET A 53 -19.20 -10.94 -9.34
C MET A 53 -20.72 -11.09 -9.38
N PRO A 54 -21.43 -10.66 -8.32
CA PRO A 54 -22.88 -10.61 -8.33
C PRO A 54 -23.39 -9.75 -9.51
N ARG A 55 -24.61 -10.05 -9.96
CA ARG A 55 -25.21 -9.44 -11.18
C ARG A 55 -25.30 -7.91 -11.13
N GLU A 56 -25.39 -7.35 -9.92
CA GLU A 56 -25.40 -5.92 -9.66
C GLU A 56 -24.06 -5.28 -9.99
N ARG A 57 -22.96 -5.79 -9.39
CA ARG A 57 -21.58 -5.40 -9.73
C ARG A 57 -21.28 -5.47 -11.23
N VAL A 58 -21.72 -6.54 -11.91
CA VAL A 58 -21.51 -6.68 -13.36
C VAL A 58 -22.23 -5.59 -14.15
N ARG A 59 -23.40 -5.15 -13.69
CA ARG A 59 -24.17 -4.10 -14.33
C ARG A 59 -23.55 -2.73 -14.09
N GLU A 60 -23.07 -2.49 -12.87
CA GLU A 60 -22.49 -1.23 -12.41
C GLU A 60 -21.03 -1.04 -12.77
N ALA A 61 -20.35 -2.07 -13.27
CA ALA A 61 -18.94 -2.00 -13.65
C ALA A 61 -18.65 -0.83 -14.60
N GLY A 62 -17.77 0.07 -14.16
CA GLY A 62 -17.38 1.29 -14.86
C GLY A 62 -18.39 2.43 -14.75
N MET A 63 -19.41 2.30 -13.90
CA MET A 63 -20.38 3.34 -13.58
C MET A 63 -20.22 3.80 -12.14
N THR A 64 -20.15 5.11 -11.96
CA THR A 64 -20.32 5.77 -10.67
C THR A 64 -21.80 5.88 -10.33
N GLY A 65 -22.15 6.13 -9.06
CA GLY A 65 -23.53 6.33 -8.60
C GLY A 65 -24.24 7.48 -9.32
N ALA A 66 -23.50 8.47 -9.83
CA ALA A 66 -24.07 9.52 -10.69
C ALA A 66 -24.72 8.96 -11.98
N SER A 67 -24.32 7.75 -12.40
CA SER A 67 -24.79 7.07 -13.59
C SER A 67 -25.84 5.99 -13.31
N THR A 68 -26.16 5.69 -12.05
CA THR A 68 -27.24 4.77 -11.64
C THR A 68 -28.55 5.52 -11.39
N ASP A 69 -29.69 4.84 -11.54
CA ASP A 69 -31.02 5.45 -11.36
C ASP A 69 -31.33 5.81 -9.89
N ASP A 70 -30.74 5.08 -8.94
CA ASP A 70 -30.94 5.25 -7.50
C ASP A 70 -29.90 6.17 -6.84
N HIS A 71 -28.88 6.56 -7.61
CA HIS A 71 -27.77 7.40 -7.20
C HIS A 71 -27.01 6.90 -5.97
N GLN A 72 -27.03 5.60 -5.70
CA GLN A 72 -26.23 4.99 -4.64
C GLN A 72 -24.77 4.84 -5.06
N SER A 73 -23.86 4.89 -4.09
CA SER A 73 -22.44 4.66 -4.35
C SER A 73 -22.21 3.24 -4.89
N THR A 74 -21.39 3.14 -5.93
CA THR A 74 -20.92 1.87 -6.51
C THR A 74 -19.48 1.60 -6.08
N ASP A 75 -18.98 0.39 -6.34
CA ASP A 75 -17.57 0.03 -6.10
C ASP A 75 -16.56 0.90 -6.88
N ASP A 76 -17.02 1.61 -7.92
CA ASP A 76 -16.22 2.50 -8.76
C ASP A 76 -16.30 3.98 -8.33
N ASP A 77 -17.07 4.31 -7.29
CA ASP A 77 -17.11 5.66 -6.73
C ASP A 77 -15.91 5.95 -5.83
N MET A 78 -15.50 7.22 -5.80
CA MET A 78 -14.62 7.77 -4.76
C MET A 78 -15.45 8.27 -3.57
N SER A 79 -16.32 7.41 -3.05
CA SER A 79 -17.19 7.71 -1.91
C SER A 79 -16.50 7.35 -0.60
N PRO A 80 -16.80 8.01 0.53
CA PRO A 80 -16.19 7.67 1.82
C PRO A 80 -16.35 6.19 2.22
N GLU A 81 -17.41 5.53 1.74
CA GLU A 81 -17.68 4.11 1.99
C GLU A 81 -16.75 3.18 1.20
N THR A 82 -16.21 3.64 0.07
CA THR A 82 -15.31 2.86 -0.81
C THR A 82 -13.84 3.25 -0.67
N LEU A 83 -13.55 4.40 -0.06
CA LEU A 83 -12.19 4.87 0.19
C LEU A 83 -11.58 4.19 1.43
N ILE A 84 -10.26 3.94 1.37
CA ILE A 84 -9.46 3.54 2.53
C ILE A 84 -9.38 4.74 3.49
N ARG A 85 -9.44 4.49 4.79
CA ARG A 85 -9.35 5.56 5.80
C ARG A 85 -7.96 6.18 5.80
N GLU A 86 -7.88 7.50 5.86
CA GLU A 86 -6.62 8.24 6.03
C GLU A 86 -6.21 8.38 7.51
N ASP A 87 -6.37 7.31 8.28
CA ASP A 87 -6.08 7.22 9.72
C ASP A 87 -4.70 6.60 10.02
N GLY A 88 -3.84 6.49 9.00
CA GLY A 88 -2.52 5.89 9.11
C GLY A 88 -2.50 4.39 8.82
N ALA A 89 -3.66 3.74 8.63
CA ALA A 89 -3.73 2.37 8.17
C ALA A 89 -3.16 2.25 6.74
N ARG A 90 -2.34 1.21 6.51
CA ARG A 90 -1.76 0.91 5.19
C ARG A 90 -2.70 0.05 4.34
N ASP A 91 -3.67 -0.62 4.95
CA ASP A 91 -4.71 -1.38 4.28
C ASP A 91 -6.10 -1.21 4.92
N ALA A 92 -7.15 -1.73 4.26
CA ALA A 92 -8.55 -1.56 4.68
C ALA A 92 -8.91 -2.28 6.00
N SER A 93 -8.10 -3.25 6.43
CA SER A 93 -8.30 -4.07 7.61
C SER A 93 -7.37 -3.74 8.78
N GLU A 94 -6.25 -3.06 8.52
CA GLU A 94 -5.34 -2.54 9.55
C GLU A 94 -6.05 -1.47 10.40
N ALA A 95 -5.77 -1.49 11.70
CA ALA A 95 -6.20 -0.41 12.58
C ALA A 95 -5.25 0.78 12.37
N GLY A 96 -5.80 1.94 12.01
CA GLY A 96 -5.01 3.17 11.96
C GLY A 96 -4.61 3.62 13.36
N ASP A 97 -3.56 4.45 13.42
CA ASP A 97 -3.02 5.02 14.66
C ASP A 97 -3.65 6.38 15.00
N ASP A 98 -4.81 6.71 14.41
CA ASP A 98 -5.50 8.02 14.49
C ASP A 98 -4.63 9.21 14.03
N GLU A 99 -3.50 8.92 13.38
CA GLU A 99 -2.55 9.88 12.82
C GLU A 99 -2.60 9.83 11.30
N GLN A 100 -2.57 10.99 10.66
CA GLN A 100 -2.58 11.05 9.20
C GLN A 100 -1.30 10.42 8.64
N ALA A 101 -1.44 9.52 7.67
CA ALA A 101 -0.33 8.71 7.12
C ALA A 101 0.89 9.53 6.66
N ASP A 102 0.68 10.79 6.26
CA ASP A 102 1.69 11.60 5.56
C ASP A 102 2.30 12.77 6.37
N TRP A 103 2.20 12.80 7.70
CA TRP A 103 2.53 14.04 8.45
C TRP A 103 3.91 14.16 9.10
N ASP A 104 4.74 13.12 9.15
CA ASP A 104 6.14 13.29 9.61
C ASP A 104 7.04 13.83 8.47
N LEU A 105 6.73 15.06 8.03
CA LEU A 105 7.49 15.76 7.01
C LEU A 105 8.70 16.48 7.65
N SER A 106 9.90 16.04 7.29
CA SER A 106 11.13 16.74 7.63
C SER A 106 11.52 17.75 6.55
N VAL A 107 12.01 18.93 6.95
CA VAL A 107 12.63 19.84 5.98
C VAL A 107 14.08 19.42 5.80
N VAL A 108 14.34 18.88 4.62
CA VAL A 108 15.64 18.41 4.14
C VAL A 108 16.26 19.44 3.19
N ASN A 109 17.59 19.45 3.08
CA ASN A 109 18.28 20.22 2.05
C ASN A 109 18.33 19.40 0.73
N GLU A 110 18.90 19.98 -0.33
CA GLU A 110 18.94 19.35 -1.66
C GLU A 110 19.68 17.99 -1.67
N ASN A 111 20.64 17.80 -0.77
CA ASN A 111 21.46 16.58 -0.64
C ASN A 111 20.83 15.52 0.27
N ASP A 112 19.75 15.86 0.98
CA ASP A 112 19.04 14.99 1.92
C ASP A 112 17.65 14.60 1.38
N ILE A 113 17.29 15.04 0.17
CA ILE A 113 16.06 14.65 -0.52
C ILE A 113 16.29 13.32 -1.26
N GLY A 114 15.42 12.33 -1.02
CA GLY A 114 15.48 11.04 -1.71
C GLY A 114 16.67 10.18 -1.26
N GLY A 115 17.41 9.60 -2.21
CA GLY A 115 18.62 8.81 -1.92
C GLY A 115 19.82 9.64 -1.44
N GLY A 116 19.72 10.96 -1.49
CA GLY A 116 20.77 11.91 -1.12
C GLY A 116 21.96 11.91 -2.07
N ASP A 117 23.12 12.37 -1.57
CA ASP A 117 24.39 12.32 -2.30
C ASP A 117 24.98 10.91 -2.31
N GLY A 118 25.23 10.36 -3.49
CA GLY A 118 25.83 9.04 -3.63
C GLY A 118 25.72 8.50 -5.05
N LEU A 119 26.31 7.32 -5.26
CA LEU A 119 26.04 6.53 -6.45
C LEU A 119 24.69 5.84 -6.24
N ASP A 120 23.86 5.82 -7.28
CA ASP A 120 22.64 5.04 -7.22
C ASP A 120 22.94 3.54 -7.16
N GLU A 121 21.92 2.72 -6.88
CA GLU A 121 22.10 1.27 -6.77
C GLU A 121 22.65 0.64 -8.06
N ALA A 122 22.39 1.25 -9.23
CA ALA A 122 22.90 0.76 -10.52
C ALA A 122 24.40 1.06 -10.67
N GLU A 123 24.83 2.27 -10.35
CA GLU A 123 26.23 2.68 -10.36
C GLU A 123 27.04 1.94 -9.28
N MET A 124 26.46 1.65 -8.11
CA MET A 124 27.08 0.80 -7.11
C MET A 124 27.24 -0.65 -7.59
N ALA A 125 26.26 -1.20 -8.31
CA ALA A 125 26.33 -2.55 -8.86
C ALA A 125 27.45 -2.71 -9.91
N ASP A 126 27.81 -1.65 -10.62
CA ASP A 126 28.96 -1.65 -11.53
C ASP A 126 30.31 -1.62 -10.79
N ILE A 127 30.37 -1.01 -9.60
CA ILE A 127 31.61 -0.87 -8.80
C ILE A 127 31.83 -2.06 -7.86
N ASP A 128 30.76 -2.55 -7.24
CA ASP A 128 30.74 -3.66 -6.28
C ASP A 128 29.55 -4.60 -6.57
N PRO A 129 29.62 -5.38 -7.65
CA PRO A 129 28.56 -6.30 -8.01
C PRO A 129 28.41 -7.38 -6.94
N LEU A 130 27.15 -7.73 -6.62
CA LEU A 130 26.80 -8.72 -5.60
C LEU A 130 27.40 -10.11 -5.84
N ASP A 131 27.76 -10.43 -7.09
CA ASP A 131 28.39 -11.69 -7.47
C ASP A 131 29.93 -11.66 -7.40
N GLY A 132 30.51 -10.52 -7.00
CA GLY A 132 31.94 -10.31 -6.77
C GLY A 132 32.81 -10.32 -8.03
N LYS A 133 32.21 -10.27 -9.23
CA LYS A 133 32.96 -10.32 -10.49
C LYS A 133 33.24 -8.92 -11.03
N ARG A 134 34.53 -8.57 -11.12
CA ARG A 134 35.01 -7.37 -11.82
C ARG A 134 35.45 -7.67 -13.23
#